data_AF-A0A9W7ZHS6-F1
#
_entry.id   AF-A0A9W7ZHS6-F1
#
_cell.length_a   1.000
_cell.length_b   1.000
_cell.length_c   1.000
_cell.angle_alpha   90.00
_cell.angle_beta   90.00
_cell.angle_gamma   90.00
#
_symmetry.space_group_name_H-M   'P 1'
#
loop_
_entity.id
_entity.type
_entity.pdbx_description
1 polymer ?
#
loop_
_entity_poly.entity_id
_entity_poly.type
_entity_poly.pdbx_seq_one_letter_code
_entity_poly.pdbx_strand_id
1 'polypeptide(L)'
;MHAHAPRWRPFSNPDPLGNSGFAVSTFVSALHTGAIGISSGAPPNIVVGLALFYGGMAQVIAGGWSFAINNSFGAVVFTSYGCFWLSYAATLIPSFGISQVLSSLDAETRAHSLGIFYLAWVLQTFIFLLGSSRRTWGSFLTLLFLLITNTLTCAGNWIQSEHVLHAGGYMGMITAIIAWYTVAADMLTTETFYCRLPNPAMGLHSMSDGIDTAVNTPFAPALCSPQITSKLHGRTPECHIDLVHPMDSQPPRHRRGDKRRSRTSSSSSHIFGISTCNVGHGSPAQV
;
A
#
# COMPACT_ATOMS: atom_id res chain seq x y z
N MET A 1 27.59 -19.00 -25.34
CA MET A 1 26.38 -19.02 -24.48
C MET A 1 26.21 -17.62 -23.92
N HIS A 2 25.35 -16.79 -24.50
CA HIS A 2 25.03 -15.48 -23.93
C HIS A 2 24.11 -15.71 -22.73
N ALA A 3 24.61 -15.46 -21.52
CA ALA A 3 23.78 -15.49 -20.33
C ALA A 3 22.74 -14.38 -20.44
N HIS A 4 21.46 -14.74 -20.57
CA HIS A 4 20.39 -13.77 -20.45
C HIS A 4 20.43 -13.22 -19.02
N ALA A 5 20.73 -11.92 -18.89
CA ALA A 5 20.60 -11.23 -17.61
C ALA A 5 19.16 -11.45 -17.09
N PRO A 6 18.96 -11.71 -15.79
CA PRO A 6 17.62 -11.89 -15.25
C PRO A 6 16.81 -10.63 -15.53
N ARG A 7 15.69 -10.79 -16.25
CA ARG A 7 14.71 -9.72 -16.45
C ARG A 7 14.00 -9.51 -15.12
N TRP A 8 14.46 -8.53 -14.34
CA TRP A 8 13.75 -8.09 -13.13
C TRP A 8 12.33 -7.67 -13.52
N ARG A 9 11.32 -8.34 -12.95
CA ARG A 9 9.93 -7.94 -13.11
C ARG A 9 9.58 -6.96 -12.00
N PRO A 10 9.14 -5.74 -12.31
CA PRO A 10 8.70 -4.80 -11.28
C PRO A 10 7.49 -5.39 -10.54
N PHE A 11 7.43 -5.16 -9.22
CA PHE A 11 6.28 -5.56 -8.40
C PHE A 11 5.04 -4.74 -8.77
N SER A 12 3.86 -5.33 -8.61
CA SER A 12 2.58 -4.67 -8.84
C SER A 12 2.24 -3.68 -7.72
N ASN A 13 1.40 -2.71 -8.03
CA ASN A 13 0.89 -1.73 -7.05
C ASN A 13 0.01 -2.43 -6.00
N PRO A 14 0.38 -2.41 -4.70
CA PRO A 14 -0.42 -3.02 -3.63
C PRO A 14 -1.53 -2.09 -3.09
N ASP A 15 -1.54 -0.82 -3.46
CA ASP A 15 -2.48 0.18 -2.93
C ASP A 15 -3.97 -0.20 -3.11
N PRO A 16 -4.41 -0.82 -4.23
CA PRO A 16 -5.80 -1.27 -4.39
C PRO A 16 -6.21 -2.34 -3.38
N LEU A 17 -5.29 -3.25 -3.02
CA LEU A 17 -5.55 -4.29 -2.01
C LEU A 17 -5.75 -3.64 -0.63
N GLY A 18 -4.85 -2.73 -0.26
CA GLY A 18 -4.91 -2.02 1.01
C GLY A 18 -6.19 -1.19 1.16
N ASN A 19 -6.53 -0.39 0.13
CA ASN A 19 -7.75 0.42 0.12
C ASN A 19 -9.02 -0.44 0.08
N SER A 20 -9.02 -1.60 -0.60
CA SER A 20 -10.18 -2.48 -0.64
C SER A 20 -10.48 -3.11 0.72
N GLY A 21 -9.44 -3.60 1.41
CA GLY A 21 -9.57 -4.16 2.76
C GLY A 21 -10.11 -3.14 3.75
N PHE A 22 -9.56 -1.93 3.70
CA PHE A 22 -10.02 -0.79 4.47
C PHE A 22 -11.48 -0.43 4.16
N ALA A 23 -11.85 -0.29 2.88
CA ALA A 23 -13.16 0.19 2.46
C ALA A 23 -14.28 -0.76 2.90
N VAL A 24 -14.16 -2.07 2.65
CA VAL A 24 -15.18 -3.06 3.03
C VAL A 24 -15.38 -3.06 4.55
N SER A 25 -14.29 -3.10 5.32
CA SER A 25 -14.35 -3.15 6.78
C SER A 25 -14.94 -1.87 7.36
N THR A 26 -14.53 -0.71 6.82
CA THR A 26 -15.04 0.60 7.22
C THR A 26 -16.52 0.71 6.92
N PHE A 27 -16.97 0.29 5.73
CA PHE A 27 -18.37 0.40 5.32
C PHE A 27 -19.29 -0.38 6.25
N VAL A 28 -18.96 -1.64 6.55
CA VAL A 28 -19.78 -2.49 7.43
C VAL A 28 -19.74 -1.96 8.86
N SER A 29 -18.59 -1.55 9.37
CA SER A 29 -18.48 -0.92 10.69
C SER A 29 -19.30 0.38 10.77
N ALA A 30 -19.28 1.18 9.71
CA ALA A 30 -19.98 2.46 9.63
C ALA A 30 -21.51 2.30 9.59
N LEU A 31 -22.02 1.26 8.92
CA LEU A 31 -23.45 0.90 8.96
C LEU A 31 -23.89 0.53 10.38
N HIS A 32 -23.05 -0.21 11.12
CA HIS A 32 -23.32 -0.53 12.51
C HIS A 32 -23.33 0.71 13.40
N THR A 33 -22.31 1.56 13.29
CA THR A 33 -22.22 2.81 14.06
C THR A 33 -23.34 3.78 13.68
N GLY A 34 -23.79 3.79 12.43
CA GLY A 34 -24.89 4.61 11.93
C GLY A 34 -26.29 4.06 12.21
N ALA A 35 -26.42 2.87 12.83
CA ALA A 35 -27.68 2.18 13.07
C ALA A 35 -28.55 2.00 11.81
N ILE A 36 -27.94 1.72 10.66
CA ILE A 36 -28.66 1.54 9.39
C ILE A 36 -29.10 0.10 9.25
N GLY A 37 -30.41 -0.13 9.20
CA GLY A 37 -31.00 -1.46 9.05
C GLY A 37 -30.89 -2.35 10.29
N ILE A 38 -30.43 -1.80 11.41
CA ILE A 38 -30.30 -2.48 12.72
C ILE A 38 -30.66 -1.52 13.86
N SER A 39 -30.97 -2.04 15.04
CA SER A 39 -31.21 -1.21 16.22
C SER A 39 -29.94 -0.48 16.67
N SER A 40 -30.08 0.74 17.20
CA SER A 40 -28.97 1.45 17.85
C SER A 40 -28.36 0.59 18.95
N GLY A 41 -27.03 0.52 19.00
CA GLY A 41 -26.30 -0.31 19.98
C GLY A 41 -26.26 -1.81 19.68
N ALA A 42 -26.73 -2.26 18.51
CA ALA A 42 -26.59 -3.66 18.11
C ALA A 42 -25.10 -4.10 18.07
N PRO A 43 -24.74 -5.28 18.59
CA PRO A 43 -23.37 -5.74 18.65
C PRO A 43 -22.71 -5.78 17.25
N PRO A 44 -21.56 -5.12 17.04
CA PRO A 44 -20.88 -5.08 15.74
C PRO A 44 -20.07 -6.35 15.44
N ASN A 45 -20.37 -7.50 16.07
CA ASN A 45 -19.54 -8.70 16.01
C ASN A 45 -19.34 -9.24 14.60
N ILE A 46 -20.25 -8.97 13.66
CA ILE A 46 -20.08 -9.35 12.25
C ILE A 46 -18.86 -8.67 11.59
N VAL A 47 -18.46 -7.50 12.09
CA VAL A 47 -17.30 -6.74 11.61
C VAL A 47 -15.99 -7.46 11.92
N VAL A 48 -15.94 -8.33 12.94
CA VAL A 48 -14.72 -9.02 13.39
C VAL A 48 -14.03 -9.80 12.28
N GLY A 49 -14.80 -10.52 11.46
CA GLY A 49 -14.22 -11.30 10.35
C GLY A 49 -13.54 -10.41 9.31
N LEU A 50 -14.19 -9.30 8.93
CA LEU A 50 -13.64 -8.33 7.99
C LEU A 50 -12.42 -7.61 8.58
N ALA A 51 -12.51 -7.21 9.84
CA ALA A 51 -11.46 -6.55 10.59
C ALA A 51 -10.22 -7.44 10.76
N LEU A 52 -10.37 -8.75 10.97
CA LEU A 52 -9.24 -9.67 11.06
C LEU A 52 -8.57 -9.91 9.70
N PHE A 53 -9.36 -10.32 8.71
CA PHE A 53 -8.80 -10.90 7.48
C PHE A 53 -8.55 -9.87 6.39
N TYR A 54 -9.45 -8.91 6.21
CA TYR A 54 -9.39 -8.01 5.07
C TYR A 54 -8.91 -6.61 5.43
N GLY A 55 -9.62 -5.92 6.33
CA GLY A 55 -9.15 -4.67 6.91
C GLY A 55 -7.88 -4.84 7.72
N GLY A 56 -7.65 -6.01 8.33
CA GLY A 56 -6.46 -6.29 9.12
C GLY A 56 -5.33 -6.90 8.30
N MET A 57 -5.36 -8.23 8.16
CA MET A 57 -4.27 -9.01 7.60
C MET A 57 -3.93 -8.63 6.15
N ALA A 58 -4.92 -8.58 5.24
CA ALA A 58 -4.66 -8.23 3.84
C ALA A 58 -4.12 -6.79 3.71
N GLN A 59 -4.60 -5.86 4.53
CA GLN A 59 -4.12 -4.48 4.54
C GLN A 59 -2.68 -4.36 5.08
N VAL A 60 -2.31 -5.12 6.13
CA VAL A 60 -0.91 -5.22 6.59
C VAL A 60 -0.01 -5.80 5.50
N ILE A 61 -0.46 -6.84 4.79
CA ILE A 61 0.29 -7.44 3.67
C ILE A 61 0.50 -6.41 2.55
N ALA A 62 -0.53 -5.64 2.21
CA ALA A 62 -0.43 -4.54 1.24
C ALA A 62 0.63 -3.52 1.66
N GLY A 63 0.62 -3.11 2.94
CA GLY A 63 1.65 -2.21 3.50
C GLY A 63 3.06 -2.80 3.42
N GLY A 64 3.22 -4.10 3.69
CA GLY A 64 4.48 -4.82 3.50
C GLY A 64 5.00 -4.73 2.05
N TRP A 65 4.12 -4.92 1.07
CA TRP A 65 4.47 -4.80 -0.34
C TRP A 65 4.72 -3.35 -0.79
N SER A 66 4.12 -2.36 -0.13
CA SER A 66 4.41 -0.96 -0.40
C SER A 66 5.87 -0.62 -0.09
N PHE A 67 6.51 -1.26 0.91
CA PHE A 67 7.95 -1.13 1.13
C PHE A 67 8.77 -1.68 -0.04
N ALA A 68 8.33 -2.79 -0.66
CA ALA A 68 9.02 -3.42 -1.79
C ALA A 68 9.04 -2.56 -3.06
N ILE A 69 8.08 -1.63 -3.20
CA ILE A 69 8.03 -0.66 -4.31
C ILE A 69 8.47 0.76 -3.91
N ASN A 70 9.13 0.93 -2.75
CA ASN A 70 9.55 2.23 -2.20
C ASN A 70 8.41 3.26 -2.00
N ASN A 71 7.17 2.79 -1.77
CA ASN A 71 6.05 3.64 -1.36
C ASN A 71 5.96 3.71 0.17
N SER A 72 6.83 4.50 0.81
CA SER A 72 6.86 4.63 2.27
C SER A 72 5.55 5.16 2.87
N PHE A 73 4.85 6.04 2.14
CA PHE A 73 3.56 6.57 2.58
C PHE A 73 2.51 5.45 2.65
N GLY A 74 2.32 4.70 1.55
CA GLY A 74 1.40 3.57 1.53
C GLY A 74 1.79 2.51 2.55
N ALA A 75 3.09 2.23 2.70
CA ALA A 75 3.58 1.24 3.64
C ALA A 75 3.18 1.54 5.08
N VAL A 76 3.39 2.78 5.54
CA VAL A 76 3.02 3.19 6.90
C VAL A 76 1.49 3.28 7.04
N VAL A 77 0.79 3.88 6.07
CA VAL A 77 -0.66 4.08 6.15
C VAL A 77 -1.41 2.75 6.18
N PHE A 78 -1.13 1.84 5.23
CA PHE A 78 -1.82 0.55 5.16
C PHE A 78 -1.45 -0.36 6.34
N THR A 79 -0.18 -0.43 6.73
CA THR A 79 0.19 -1.22 7.90
C THR A 79 -0.46 -0.69 9.18
N SER A 80 -0.51 0.64 9.36
CA SER A 80 -1.11 1.25 10.55
C SER A 80 -2.61 0.99 10.63
N TYR A 81 -3.36 1.20 9.54
CA TYR A 81 -4.79 0.91 9.53
C TYR A 81 -5.10 -0.60 9.53
N GLY A 82 -4.20 -1.43 8.99
CA GLY A 82 -4.26 -2.88 9.18
C GLY A 82 -4.18 -3.27 10.66
N CYS A 83 -3.21 -2.69 11.37
CA CYS A 83 -3.09 -2.88 12.82
C CYS A 83 -4.27 -2.27 13.60
N PHE A 84 -4.86 -1.15 13.14
CA PHE A 84 -6.11 -0.62 13.69
C PHE A 84 -7.20 -1.69 13.65
N TRP A 85 -7.46 -2.28 12.48
CA TRP A 85 -8.52 -3.29 12.32
C TRP A 85 -8.26 -4.54 13.16
N LEU A 86 -7.01 -5.02 13.22
CA LEU A 86 -6.63 -6.14 14.09
C LEU A 86 -6.86 -5.81 15.57
N SER A 87 -6.47 -4.60 16.00
CA SER A 87 -6.69 -4.16 17.39
C SER A 87 -8.17 -4.00 17.71
N TYR A 88 -8.97 -3.45 16.78
CA TYR A 88 -10.41 -3.32 16.91
C TYR A 88 -11.08 -4.69 17.02
N ALA A 89 -10.73 -5.65 16.16
CA ALA A 89 -11.22 -7.01 16.24
C ALA A 89 -10.88 -7.68 17.58
N ALA A 90 -9.66 -7.47 18.09
CA ALA A 90 -9.25 -8.01 19.39
C ALA A 90 -10.13 -7.50 20.54
N THR A 91 -10.65 -6.27 20.47
CA THR A 91 -11.58 -5.75 21.49
C THR A 91 -12.92 -6.49 21.52
N LEU A 92 -13.34 -7.09 20.40
CA LEU A 92 -14.64 -7.76 20.26
C LEU A 92 -14.56 -9.27 20.46
N ILE A 93 -13.39 -9.88 20.20
CA ILE A 93 -13.18 -11.32 20.33
C ILE A 93 -13.12 -11.71 21.82
N PRO A 94 -14.03 -12.57 22.32
CA PRO A 94 -14.09 -12.93 23.73
C PRO A 94 -12.79 -13.58 24.27
N SER A 95 -12.04 -14.29 23.44
CA SER A 95 -10.82 -14.99 23.85
C SER A 95 -9.68 -14.06 24.27
N PHE A 96 -9.68 -12.79 23.85
CA PHE A 96 -8.70 -11.80 24.33
C PHE A 96 -9.05 -11.20 25.69
N GLY A 97 -10.25 -11.45 26.22
CA GLY A 97 -10.69 -10.94 27.53
C GLY A 97 -11.06 -9.46 27.58
N ILE A 98 -10.77 -8.68 26.53
CA ILE A 98 -10.94 -7.22 26.52
C ILE A 98 -12.42 -6.82 26.63
N SER A 99 -13.30 -7.45 25.83
CA SER A 99 -14.74 -7.14 25.85
C SER A 99 -15.39 -7.43 27.21
N GLN A 100 -14.96 -8.48 27.90
CA GLN A 100 -15.51 -8.88 29.21
C GLN A 100 -15.12 -7.87 30.29
N VAL A 101 -13.84 -7.49 30.34
CA VAL A 101 -13.36 -6.45 31.26
C VAL A 101 -14.07 -5.14 30.98
N LEU A 102 -14.14 -4.73 29.71
CA LEU A 102 -14.77 -3.47 29.32
C LEU A 102 -16.27 -3.45 29.68
N SER A 103 -16.96 -4.59 29.56
CA SER A 103 -18.39 -4.72 29.94
C SER A 103 -18.62 -4.75 31.46
N SER A 104 -17.60 -5.04 32.26
CA SER A 104 -17.67 -4.99 33.73
C SER A 104 -17.50 -3.58 34.31
N LEU A 105 -17.02 -2.63 33.49
CA LEU A 105 -16.86 -1.23 33.89
C LEU A 105 -18.18 -0.45 33.77
N ASP A 106 -18.24 0.67 34.49
CA ASP A 106 -19.30 1.64 34.33
C ASP A 106 -19.39 2.13 32.86
N ALA A 107 -20.61 2.42 32.41
CA ALA A 107 -20.87 2.78 31.02
C ALA A 107 -20.06 4.00 30.56
N GLU A 108 -19.86 4.98 31.44
CA GLU A 108 -19.02 6.16 31.19
C GLU A 108 -17.54 5.80 31.00
N THR A 109 -16.95 5.06 31.94
CA THR A 109 -15.54 4.65 31.87
C THR A 109 -15.26 3.82 30.62
N ARG A 110 -16.18 2.92 30.26
CA ARG A 110 -16.11 2.15 29.02
C ARG A 110 -16.11 3.05 27.80
N ALA A 111 -17.05 3.99 27.71
CA ALA A 111 -17.16 4.89 26.57
C ALA A 111 -15.92 5.79 26.46
N HIS A 112 -15.45 6.35 27.57
CA HIS A 112 -14.24 7.18 27.60
C HIS A 112 -12.99 6.41 27.19
N SER A 113 -12.87 5.14 27.57
CA SER A 113 -11.76 4.28 27.14
C SER A 113 -11.75 4.08 25.62
N LEU A 114 -12.92 3.87 25.00
CA LEU A 114 -13.05 3.81 23.54
C LEU A 114 -12.77 5.18 22.88
N GLY A 115 -13.20 6.27 23.52
CA GLY A 115 -12.87 7.64 23.08
C GLY A 115 -11.35 7.87 23.02
N ILE A 116 -10.61 7.48 24.05
CA ILE A 116 -9.15 7.58 24.10
C ILE A 116 -8.50 6.74 22.99
N PHE A 117 -9.02 5.54 22.72
CA PHE A 117 -8.56 4.72 21.60
C PHE A 117 -8.71 5.47 20.27
N TYR A 118 -9.87 6.04 19.98
CA TYR A 118 -10.10 6.81 18.74
C TYR A 118 -9.33 8.13 18.71
N LEU A 119 -9.03 8.78 19.84
CA LEU A 119 -8.22 9.99 19.89
C LEU A 119 -6.83 9.76 19.30
N ALA A 120 -6.18 8.64 19.64
CA ALA A 120 -4.89 8.29 19.06
C ALA A 120 -4.98 8.18 17.54
N TRP A 121 -6.07 7.59 17.02
CA TRP A 121 -6.32 7.47 15.59
C TRP A 121 -6.67 8.81 14.93
N VAL A 122 -7.32 9.74 15.61
CA VAL A 122 -7.52 11.12 15.12
C VAL A 122 -6.17 11.78 14.85
N LEU A 123 -5.26 11.74 15.83
CA LEU A 123 -3.93 12.34 15.69
C LEU A 123 -3.10 11.66 14.59
N GLN A 124 -3.12 10.33 14.56
CA GLN A 124 -2.44 9.55 13.51
C GLN A 124 -2.98 9.87 12.11
N THR A 125 -4.31 9.95 11.96
CA THR A 125 -4.98 10.26 10.69
C THR A 125 -4.64 11.67 10.24
N PHE A 126 -4.58 12.64 11.17
CA PHE A 126 -4.22 14.01 10.85
C PHE A 126 -2.80 14.11 10.25
N ILE A 127 -1.83 13.39 10.81
CA ILE A 127 -0.47 13.32 10.25
C ILE A 127 -0.50 12.71 8.84
N PHE A 128 -1.25 11.64 8.63
CA PHE A 128 -1.39 11.01 7.31
C PHE A 128 -2.08 11.94 6.30
N LEU A 129 -3.09 12.71 6.72
CA LEU A 129 -3.77 13.69 5.89
C LEU A 129 -2.78 14.74 5.37
N LEU A 130 -1.92 15.28 6.24
CA LEU A 130 -0.87 16.21 5.82
C LEU A 130 0.09 15.58 4.81
N GLY A 131 0.51 14.33 5.05
CA GLY A 131 1.35 13.56 4.12
C GLY A 131 0.69 13.27 2.76
N SER A 132 -0.64 13.25 2.70
CA SER A 132 -1.40 12.98 1.47
C SER A 132 -1.62 14.20 0.57
N SER A 133 -1.33 15.42 1.04
CA SER A 133 -1.60 16.70 0.37
C SER A 133 -0.99 16.86 -1.04
N ARG A 134 0.03 16.08 -1.38
CA ARG A 134 0.66 16.07 -2.73
C ARG A 134 0.54 14.74 -3.46
N ARG A 135 -0.26 13.79 -2.95
CA ARG A 135 -0.53 12.50 -3.58
C ARG A 135 -1.68 12.68 -4.58
N THR A 136 -2.77 11.96 -4.41
CA THR A 136 -3.98 12.04 -5.25
C THR A 136 -5.14 12.64 -4.47
N TRP A 137 -6.11 13.23 -5.18
CA TRP A 137 -7.35 13.70 -4.56
C TRP A 137 -8.08 12.58 -3.81
N GLY A 138 -8.12 11.37 -4.38
CA GLY A 138 -8.78 10.23 -3.76
C GLY A 138 -8.19 9.86 -2.40
N SER A 139 -6.86 9.78 -2.28
CA SER A 139 -6.21 9.48 -0.99
C SER A 139 -6.45 10.56 0.06
N PHE A 140 -6.39 11.84 -0.36
CA PHE A 140 -6.62 12.95 0.54
C PHE A 140 -8.06 13.04 1.04
N LEU A 141 -9.03 12.90 0.14
CA LEU A 141 -10.45 12.89 0.51
C LEU A 141 -10.76 11.71 1.42
N THR A 142 -10.22 10.52 1.14
CA THR A 142 -10.37 9.36 2.02
C THR A 142 -9.87 9.67 3.43
N LEU A 143 -8.66 10.23 3.56
CA LEU A 143 -8.08 10.56 4.87
C LEU A 143 -8.78 11.72 5.56
N LEU A 144 -9.33 12.68 4.81
CA LEU A 144 -10.08 13.81 5.35
C LEU A 144 -11.41 13.34 5.98
N PHE A 145 -12.19 12.56 5.25
CA PHE A 145 -13.44 12.01 5.77
C PHE A 145 -13.18 10.98 6.88
N LEU A 146 -12.09 10.24 6.81
CA LEU A 146 -11.66 9.35 7.91
C LEU A 146 -11.30 10.14 9.17
N LEU A 147 -10.63 11.28 9.03
CA LEU A 147 -10.32 12.16 10.16
C LEU A 147 -11.61 12.65 10.83
N ILE A 148 -12.60 13.08 10.04
CA ILE A 148 -13.91 13.50 10.53
C ILE A 148 -14.62 12.33 11.23
N THR A 149 -14.62 11.14 10.61
CA THR A 149 -15.20 9.91 11.16
C THR A 149 -14.62 9.57 12.53
N ASN A 150 -13.29 9.54 12.64
CA ASN A 150 -12.60 9.24 13.89
C ASN A 150 -12.83 10.32 14.95
N THR A 151 -12.91 11.59 14.54
CA THR A 151 -13.16 12.72 15.46
C THR A 151 -14.58 12.66 16.02
N LEU A 152 -15.58 12.43 15.18
CA LEU A 152 -16.97 12.27 15.60
C LEU A 152 -17.15 11.03 16.47
N THR A 153 -16.49 9.92 16.13
CA THR A 153 -16.55 8.70 16.94
C THR A 153 -15.90 8.91 18.31
N CYS A 154 -14.77 9.61 18.37
CA CYS A 154 -14.11 10.00 19.62
C CYS A 154 -15.03 10.90 20.48
N ALA A 155 -15.56 11.97 19.89
CA ALA A 155 -16.42 12.92 20.59
C ALA A 155 -17.74 12.28 21.05
N GLY A 156 -18.35 11.44 20.22
CA GLY A 156 -19.59 10.73 20.54
C GLY A 156 -19.43 9.76 21.70
N ASN A 157 -18.25 9.12 21.84
CA ASN A 157 -17.93 8.28 23.00
C ASN A 157 -17.71 9.09 24.28
N TRP A 158 -17.05 10.24 24.23
CA TRP A 158 -16.86 11.08 25.43
C TRP A 158 -18.14 11.77 25.91
N ILE A 159 -18.95 12.28 24.99
CA ILE A 159 -20.23 12.94 25.30
C ILE A 159 -21.34 11.91 25.53
N GLN A 160 -21.09 10.63 25.21
CA GLN A 160 -22.07 9.54 25.25
C GLN A 160 -23.34 9.84 24.46
N SER A 161 -23.20 10.51 23.31
CA SER A 161 -24.31 10.88 22.44
C SER A 161 -24.41 9.94 21.25
N GLU A 162 -25.51 9.19 21.16
CA GLU A 162 -25.79 8.32 20.02
C GLU A 162 -25.88 9.10 18.71
N HIS A 163 -26.44 10.31 18.71
CA HIS A 163 -26.55 11.14 17.51
C HIS A 163 -25.18 11.50 16.91
N VAL A 164 -24.20 11.80 17.77
CA VAL A 164 -22.84 12.11 17.33
C VAL A 164 -22.12 10.85 16.82
N LEU A 165 -22.35 9.71 17.46
CA LEU A 165 -21.86 8.41 16.97
C LEU A 165 -22.47 8.08 15.61
N HIS A 166 -23.78 8.23 15.44
CA HIS A 166 -24.46 8.00 14.16
C HIS A 166 -23.91 8.92 13.07
N ALA A 167 -23.65 10.20 13.38
CA ALA A 167 -22.97 11.12 12.47
C ALA A 167 -21.57 10.62 12.06
N GLY A 168 -20.81 10.06 13.00
CA GLY A 168 -19.55 9.37 12.72
C GLY A 168 -19.74 8.19 11.77
N GLY A 169 -20.77 7.36 11.98
CA GLY A 169 -21.14 6.27 11.08
C GLY A 169 -21.44 6.76 9.65
N TYR A 170 -22.24 7.81 9.48
CA TYR A 170 -22.53 8.38 8.16
C TYR A 170 -21.27 8.87 7.44
N MET A 171 -20.37 9.55 8.15
CA MET A 171 -19.08 9.99 7.59
C MET A 171 -18.15 8.80 7.26
N GLY A 172 -18.20 7.73 8.05
CA GLY A 172 -17.46 6.50 7.81
C GLY A 172 -17.90 5.79 6.52
N MET A 173 -19.20 5.81 6.21
CA MET A 173 -19.69 5.28 4.93
C MET A 173 -19.19 6.09 3.74
N ILE A 174 -19.24 7.42 3.83
CA ILE A 174 -18.71 8.30 2.78
C ILE A 174 -17.22 8.03 2.57
N THR A 175 -16.46 7.88 3.66
CA THR A 175 -15.05 7.51 3.65
C THR A 175 -14.82 6.21 2.87
N ALA A 176 -15.60 5.16 3.16
CA ALA A 176 -15.48 3.87 2.50
C ALA A 176 -15.82 3.93 1.01
N ILE A 177 -16.84 4.70 0.62
CA ILE A 177 -17.22 4.89 -0.79
C ILE A 177 -16.09 5.59 -1.56
N ILE A 178 -15.47 6.62 -0.97
CA ILE A 178 -14.32 7.31 -1.59
C ILE A 178 -13.11 6.35 -1.70
N ALA A 179 -12.87 5.51 -0.69
CA ALA A 179 -11.81 4.49 -0.75
C ALA A 179 -12.07 3.45 -1.84
N TRP A 180 -13.32 3.00 -2.05
CA TRP A 180 -13.62 2.15 -3.20
C TRP A 180 -13.49 2.88 -4.53
N TYR A 181 -13.77 4.18 -4.58
CA TYR A 181 -13.48 4.97 -5.78
C TYR A 181 -11.99 4.97 -6.11
N THR A 182 -11.10 5.08 -5.12
CA THR A 182 -9.64 4.99 -5.39
C THR A 182 -9.24 3.60 -5.88
N VAL A 183 -9.80 2.54 -5.30
CA VAL A 183 -9.62 1.16 -5.79
C VAL A 183 -10.06 1.05 -7.25
N ALA A 184 -11.24 1.55 -7.59
CA ALA A 184 -11.76 1.52 -8.95
C ALA A 184 -10.86 2.32 -9.90
N ALA A 185 -10.39 3.50 -9.49
CA ALA A 185 -9.49 4.31 -10.31
C ALA A 185 -8.14 3.64 -10.57
N ASP A 186 -7.62 2.86 -9.61
CA ASP A 186 -6.35 2.16 -9.76
C ASP A 186 -6.49 0.83 -10.54
N MET A 187 -7.63 0.13 -10.41
CA MET A 187 -7.88 -1.16 -11.07
C MET A 187 -8.43 -1.01 -12.50
N LEU A 188 -9.27 -0.01 -12.76
CA LEU A 188 -9.90 0.20 -14.07
C LEU A 188 -8.94 0.94 -15.01
N THR A 189 -7.92 0.21 -15.46
CA THR A 189 -6.97 0.63 -16.48
C THR A 189 -7.58 0.54 -17.89
N THR A 190 -6.96 1.19 -18.88
CA THR A 190 -7.40 1.15 -20.30
C THR A 190 -7.41 -0.25 -20.90
N GLU A 191 -6.62 -1.17 -20.35
CA GLU A 191 -6.59 -2.58 -20.77
C GLU A 191 -7.79 -3.37 -20.22
N THR A 192 -8.33 -2.94 -19.08
CA THR A 192 -9.38 -3.64 -18.34
C THR A 192 -10.75 -3.00 -18.49
N PHE A 193 -10.82 -1.71 -18.85
CA PHE A 193 -12.06 -0.94 -18.87
C PHE A 193 -12.02 0.22 -19.88
N TYR A 194 -13.19 0.55 -20.43
CA TYR A 194 -13.32 1.51 -21.55
C TYR A 194 -13.08 2.98 -21.18
N CYS A 195 -13.17 3.37 -19.91
CA CYS A 195 -13.04 4.76 -19.47
C CYS A 195 -12.15 4.89 -18.23
N ARG A 196 -11.16 5.78 -18.27
CA ARG A 196 -10.28 6.01 -17.11
C ARG A 196 -10.97 6.94 -16.10
N LEU A 197 -11.08 6.47 -14.86
CA LEU A 197 -11.64 7.30 -13.78
C LEU A 197 -10.64 8.40 -13.37
N PRO A 198 -11.09 9.65 -13.19
CA PRO A 198 -10.21 10.75 -12.79
C PRO A 198 -9.72 10.61 -11.33
N ASN A 199 -8.41 10.49 -11.13
CA ASN A 199 -7.80 10.64 -9.81
C ASN A 199 -6.51 11.46 -9.90
N PRO A 200 -6.60 12.76 -10.24
CA PRO A 200 -5.42 13.57 -10.50
C PRO A 200 -4.60 13.80 -9.23
N ALA A 201 -3.29 14.00 -9.42
CA ALA A 201 -2.41 14.42 -8.34
C ALA A 201 -2.74 15.86 -7.90
N MET A 202 -2.64 16.14 -6.60
CA MET A 202 -2.91 17.49 -6.06
C MET A 202 -1.69 18.42 -6.08
N GLY A 203 -0.49 17.89 -6.37
CA GLY A 203 0.72 18.69 -6.48
C GLY A 203 0.69 19.62 -7.69
N LEU A 204 1.08 20.89 -7.50
CA LEU A 204 1.35 21.83 -8.59
C LEU A 204 2.63 21.40 -9.33
N HIS A 205 2.48 20.62 -10.41
CA HIS A 205 3.17 20.79 -11.70
C HIS A 205 2.91 19.58 -12.61
N SER A 206 1.93 19.71 -13.51
CA SER A 206 1.80 18.90 -14.72
C SER A 206 2.80 19.35 -15.82
N MET A 207 4.07 19.57 -15.47
CA MET A 207 5.07 20.11 -16.42
C MET A 207 6.47 19.49 -16.31
N SER A 208 6.70 18.48 -15.45
CA SER A 208 7.93 17.66 -15.51
C SER A 208 7.71 16.24 -16.03
N ASP A 209 6.45 15.81 -16.19
CA ASP A 209 6.11 14.45 -16.68
C ASP A 209 6.61 14.17 -18.11
N GLY A 210 7.01 15.19 -18.86
CA GLY A 210 7.67 15.05 -20.17
C GLY A 210 9.19 14.86 -20.13
N ILE A 211 9.84 15.14 -18.99
CA ILE A 211 11.31 15.07 -18.84
C ILE A 211 11.70 13.88 -17.95
N ASP A 212 10.95 13.60 -16.89
CA ASP A 212 11.30 12.53 -15.94
C ASP A 212 10.98 11.12 -16.47
N THR A 213 10.02 11.00 -17.40
CA THR A 213 9.73 9.74 -18.12
C THR A 213 10.80 9.39 -19.15
N ALA A 214 11.47 10.39 -19.73
CA ALA A 214 12.54 10.20 -20.72
C ALA A 214 13.88 9.80 -20.09
N VAL A 215 14.14 10.21 -18.84
CA VAL A 215 15.42 9.95 -18.15
C VAL A 215 15.43 8.60 -17.41
N ASN A 216 14.26 8.10 -16.97
CA ASN A 216 14.17 6.89 -16.14
C ASN A 216 13.59 5.64 -16.84
N THR A 217 13.38 5.67 -18.15
CA THR A 217 13.00 4.47 -18.93
C THR A 217 14.10 4.08 -19.92
N PRO A 218 14.98 3.09 -19.62
CA PRO A 218 15.95 2.63 -20.61
C PRO A 218 15.33 1.81 -21.74
N PHE A 219 14.04 1.44 -21.69
CA PHE A 219 13.41 0.52 -22.65
C PHE A 219 11.88 0.71 -22.78
N ALA A 220 11.43 1.85 -23.27
CA ALA A 220 10.08 1.96 -23.84
C ALA A 220 10.18 1.96 -25.37
N PRO A 221 9.66 0.95 -26.09
CA PRO A 221 9.49 1.06 -27.53
C PRO A 221 8.46 2.15 -27.80
N ALA A 222 8.82 3.12 -28.65
CA ALA A 222 7.98 4.23 -29.07
C ALA A 222 6.69 3.70 -29.74
N LEU A 223 5.63 3.54 -28.96
CA LEU A 223 4.28 3.42 -29.49
C LEU A 223 3.81 4.84 -29.82
N CYS A 224 3.84 5.13 -31.11
CA CYS A 224 3.36 6.35 -31.73
C CYS A 224 1.89 6.59 -31.36
N SER A 225 1.61 7.63 -30.58
CA SER A 225 0.25 8.15 -30.43
C SER A 225 -0.11 8.96 -31.68
N PRO A 226 -1.27 8.74 -32.33
CA PRO A 226 -1.70 9.58 -33.43
C PRO A 226 -2.20 10.92 -32.86
N GLN A 227 -1.32 11.92 -32.86
CA GLN A 227 -1.75 13.31 -32.67
C GLN A 227 -2.43 13.78 -33.95
N ILE A 228 -3.70 14.17 -33.79
CA ILE A 228 -4.51 14.86 -34.78
C ILE A 228 -3.80 16.19 -35.10
N THR A 229 -3.21 16.30 -36.29
CA THR A 229 -2.84 17.60 -36.87
C THR A 229 -3.52 17.76 -38.22
N SER A 230 -4.42 18.74 -38.25
CA SER A 230 -5.15 19.23 -39.39
C SER A 230 -4.25 19.68 -40.54
N LYS A 231 -4.64 19.25 -41.76
CA LYS A 231 -4.47 19.91 -43.07
C LYS A 231 -3.13 20.59 -43.36
N LEU A 232 -2.33 20.00 -44.25
CA LEU A 232 -1.69 20.68 -45.38
C LEU A 232 -1.05 19.67 -46.36
N HIS A 233 -1.58 19.70 -47.60
CA HIS A 233 -0.97 19.37 -48.89
C HIS A 233 -0.13 18.09 -49.09
N GLY A 234 -0.47 17.39 -50.18
CA GLY A 234 -0.03 16.03 -50.45
C GLY A 234 1.45 15.86 -50.74
N ARG A 235 1.95 14.70 -50.34
CA ARG A 235 2.96 13.84 -50.97
C ARG A 235 3.09 12.60 -50.08
N THR A 236 2.90 11.43 -50.65
CA THR A 236 3.26 10.15 -50.02
C THR A 236 4.78 10.03 -49.97
N PRO A 237 5.42 9.73 -48.83
CA PRO A 237 6.77 9.21 -48.83
C PRO A 237 6.75 7.70 -48.58
N GLU A 238 7.25 6.96 -49.56
CA GLU A 238 7.70 5.58 -49.41
C GLU A 238 8.75 5.51 -48.28
N CYS A 239 8.64 4.51 -47.39
CA CYS A 239 9.63 4.29 -46.34
C CYS A 239 10.51 3.10 -46.74
N HIS A 240 11.71 3.41 -47.25
CA HIS A 240 12.80 2.47 -47.46
C HIS A 240 13.28 1.92 -46.10
N ILE A 241 13.36 0.58 -46.00
CA ILE A 241 13.98 -0.10 -44.86
C ILE A 241 15.48 -0.17 -45.13
N ASP A 242 16.24 0.76 -44.54
CA ASP A 242 17.71 0.65 -44.50
C ASP A 242 18.11 -0.34 -43.39
N LEU A 243 18.47 -1.55 -43.79
CA LEU A 243 19.12 -2.57 -42.97
C LEU A 243 20.54 -2.11 -42.62
N VAL A 244 20.76 -1.65 -41.38
CA VAL A 244 22.11 -1.39 -40.86
C VAL A 244 22.81 -2.72 -40.57
N HIS A 245 23.79 -3.06 -41.41
CA HIS A 245 24.78 -4.12 -41.15
C HIS A 245 25.79 -3.68 -40.06
N PRO A 246 26.34 -4.60 -39.24
CA PRO A 246 27.33 -4.27 -38.23
C PRO A 246 28.73 -4.13 -38.86
N MET A 247 29.44 -3.04 -38.59
CA MET A 247 30.86 -2.91 -38.90
C MET A 247 31.73 -3.28 -37.69
N ASP A 248 32.46 -4.37 -37.82
CA ASP A 248 33.65 -4.71 -37.04
C ASP A 248 34.89 -4.04 -37.66
N SER A 249 35.73 -3.37 -36.87
CA SER A 249 37.19 -3.32 -37.10
C SER A 249 38.00 -2.75 -35.90
N GLN A 250 38.75 -3.68 -35.30
CA GLN A 250 39.97 -3.73 -34.46
C GLN A 250 40.90 -2.48 -34.23
N PRO A 251 41.84 -2.55 -33.24
CA PRO A 251 42.35 -1.44 -32.40
C PRO A 251 43.80 -0.98 -32.73
N PRO A 252 44.40 -0.07 -31.92
CA PRO A 252 45.86 -0.08 -31.77
C PRO A 252 46.41 -0.03 -30.32
N ARG A 253 47.65 -0.52 -30.22
CA ARG A 253 48.47 -0.82 -29.03
C ARG A 253 49.32 0.37 -28.52
N HIS A 254 49.68 0.26 -27.23
CA HIS A 254 50.96 0.57 -26.55
C HIS A 254 51.52 2.01 -26.40
N ARG A 255 51.75 2.39 -25.14
CA ARG A 255 53.04 2.94 -24.66
C ARG A 255 53.43 2.37 -23.29
N ARG A 256 54.69 1.95 -23.17
CA ARG A 256 55.40 1.42 -21.98
C ARG A 256 56.08 2.54 -21.18
N GLY A 257 56.33 2.28 -19.89
CA GLY A 257 57.41 2.87 -19.06
C GLY A 257 57.10 2.83 -17.57
N ASP A 258 57.43 1.74 -16.85
CA ASP A 258 58.49 1.64 -15.80
C ASP A 258 58.05 2.24 -14.42
N LYS A 259 58.17 1.64 -13.22
CA LYS A 259 59.18 0.71 -12.66
C LYS A 259 58.75 0.27 -11.23
N ARG A 260 59.01 -1.00 -10.86
CA ARG A 260 59.30 -1.58 -9.50
C ARG A 260 58.21 -1.44 -8.39
N ARG A 261 57.95 -2.41 -7.49
CA ARG A 261 58.80 -3.45 -6.89
C ARG A 261 57.96 -4.58 -6.23
N SER A 262 58.51 -5.79 -6.34
CA SER A 262 58.27 -7.10 -5.71
C SER A 262 57.64 -7.24 -4.30
N ARG A 263 56.79 -8.28 -4.16
CA ARG A 263 56.88 -9.44 -3.22
C ARG A 263 55.74 -10.43 -3.60
N THR A 264 55.95 -11.58 -4.26
CA THR A 264 56.33 -12.92 -3.74
C THR A 264 55.67 -13.24 -2.39
N SER A 265 54.91 -14.33 -2.15
CA SER A 265 54.84 -15.65 -2.80
C SER A 265 53.58 -16.42 -2.33
N SER A 266 53.04 -17.29 -3.20
CA SER A 266 52.71 -18.73 -3.00
C SER A 266 51.81 -19.15 -1.82
N SER A 267 50.94 -20.17 -1.88
CA SER A 267 50.24 -21.01 -2.87
C SER A 267 49.59 -22.12 -2.02
N SER A 268 48.41 -22.62 -2.43
CA SER A 268 47.93 -24.01 -2.20
C SER A 268 47.57 -24.44 -0.75
N SER A 269 46.67 -25.38 -0.42
CA SER A 269 45.67 -26.25 -1.05
C SER A 269 45.02 -27.09 0.10
N HIS A 270 43.99 -27.90 -0.20
CA HIS A 270 43.33 -28.99 0.59
C HIS A 270 42.07 -28.57 1.37
N ILE A 271 40.83 -29.03 1.09
CA ILE A 271 40.20 -30.38 0.92
C ILE A 271 40.09 -31.18 2.23
N PHE A 272 38.88 -31.77 2.42
CA PHE A 272 38.28 -32.62 3.48
C PHE A 272 37.28 -31.88 4.38
N GLY A 273 36.04 -32.31 4.62
CA GLY A 273 35.36 -33.57 4.33
C GLY A 273 34.78 -34.23 5.60
N ILE A 274 33.46 -34.11 5.78
CA ILE A 274 32.52 -35.15 6.28
C ILE A 274 32.39 -35.47 7.80
N SER A 275 31.10 -35.46 8.22
CA SER A 275 30.35 -36.29 9.19
C SER A 275 30.33 -36.06 10.72
N THR A 276 29.12 -35.72 11.18
CA THR A 276 28.23 -36.43 12.13
C THR A 276 28.80 -37.15 13.36
N CYS A 277 28.23 -36.83 14.54
CA CYS A 277 27.86 -37.81 15.56
C CYS A 277 26.63 -37.33 16.36
N ASN A 278 25.77 -38.29 16.68
CA ASN A 278 24.44 -38.20 17.29
C ASN A 278 24.42 -39.15 18.50
N VAL A 279 23.97 -38.73 19.69
CA VAL A 279 23.41 -39.55 20.81
C VAL A 279 22.73 -38.55 21.77
N GLY A 280 21.54 -38.69 22.37
CA GLY A 280 20.53 -39.74 22.44
C GLY A 280 19.75 -39.59 23.77
N HIS A 281 18.41 -39.55 23.68
CA HIS A 281 17.35 -39.89 24.64
C HIS A 281 17.21 -39.29 26.07
N GLY A 282 15.97 -38.86 26.37
CA GLY A 282 15.36 -38.91 27.71
C GLY A 282 14.13 -38.01 27.89
N SER A 283 12.92 -38.58 27.84
CA SER A 283 11.63 -38.02 28.34
C SER A 283 11.02 -39.09 29.28
N PRO A 284 9.92 -38.91 30.04
CA PRO A 284 9.02 -37.74 30.28
C PRO A 284 8.62 -37.53 31.77
N ALA A 285 7.76 -36.52 32.06
CA ALA A 285 6.70 -36.44 33.13
C ALA A 285 6.51 -34.97 33.61
N GLN A 286 5.36 -34.32 33.36
CA GLN A 286 4.15 -34.25 34.21
C GLN A 286 4.38 -33.61 35.60
N VAL A 287 3.98 -32.33 35.76
CA VAL A 287 3.07 -31.76 36.78
C VAL A 287 2.42 -30.51 36.18
#